data_AF-X1GTA9-F1
#
_entry.id   AF-X1GTA9-F1
#
_cell.length_a   1.000
_cell.length_b   1.000
_cell.length_c   1.000
_cell.angle_alpha   90.00
_cell.angle_beta   90.00
_cell.angle_gamma   90.00
#
_symmetry.space_group_name_H-M   'P 1'
#
loop_
_entity.id
_entity.type
_entity.pdbx_description
1 polymer ?
#
loop_
_entity_poly.entity_id
_entity_poly.type
_entity_poly.pdbx_seq_one_letter_code
_entity_poly.pdbx_strand_id
1 'polypeptide(L)'
;MNSLRDKGFYQINSEMKKKLKNFYGGFVPQEESRQCIKEIFEKSKYLIDPHTAVAYAVYKKYIKETGDMTKTIIVATASPFKFTKSVMESIDSRYKKFDDFKLIEKMSDLSQIPIPSGIRDIEKMPIRHKMVCEKEEMRTKIAEILTDRKEN
;
A
#
# COMPACT_ATOMS: atom_id res chain seq x y z
N MET A 1 -13.13 -11.68 22.39
CA MET A 1 -13.75 -10.83 21.35
C MET A 1 -15.04 -10.14 21.81
N ASN A 2 -15.84 -10.71 22.74
CA ASN A 2 -17.10 -10.09 23.20
C ASN A 2 -16.95 -8.61 23.64
N SER A 3 -15.95 -8.28 24.48
CA SER A 3 -15.75 -6.89 24.90
C SER A 3 -15.45 -5.91 23.75
N LEU A 4 -14.71 -6.35 22.72
CA LEU A 4 -14.46 -5.53 21.53
C LEU A 4 -15.76 -5.30 20.74
N ARG A 5 -16.58 -6.36 20.59
CA ARG A 5 -17.87 -6.29 19.90
C ARG A 5 -18.85 -5.35 20.63
N ASP A 6 -18.96 -5.49 21.95
CA ASP A 6 -20.01 -4.84 22.73
C ASP A 6 -19.62 -3.45 23.23
N LYS A 7 -18.31 -3.19 23.40
CA LYS A 7 -17.79 -1.93 23.98
C LYS A 7 -16.82 -1.17 23.07
N GLY A 8 -16.41 -1.75 21.94
CA GLY A 8 -15.38 -1.18 21.07
C GLY A 8 -13.96 -1.23 21.63
N PHE A 9 -13.76 -1.89 22.79
CA PHE A 9 -12.46 -1.95 23.48
C PHE A 9 -12.29 -3.25 24.27
N TYR A 10 -11.06 -3.74 24.32
CA TYR A 10 -10.64 -4.76 25.26
C TYR A 10 -9.19 -4.51 25.68
N GLN A 11 -8.85 -4.97 26.88
CA GLN A 11 -7.50 -4.89 27.41
C GLN A 11 -6.93 -6.29 27.60
N ILE A 12 -5.76 -6.54 27.04
CA ILE A 12 -5.02 -7.78 27.27
C ILE A 12 -4.38 -7.77 28.67
N ASN A 13 -4.27 -8.96 29.27
CA ASN A 13 -3.68 -9.11 30.61
C ASN A 13 -2.14 -8.94 30.60
N SER A 14 -1.55 -8.85 31.78
CA SER A 14 -0.11 -8.62 31.93
C SER A 14 0.75 -9.76 31.38
N GLU A 15 0.30 -11.01 31.49
CA GLU A 15 1.01 -12.18 30.93
C GLU A 15 1.07 -12.11 29.40
N MET A 16 -0.04 -11.78 28.75
CA MET A 16 -0.10 -11.56 27.30
C MET A 16 0.80 -10.40 26.87
N LYS A 17 0.78 -9.27 27.61
CA LYS A 17 1.67 -8.13 27.32
C LYS A 17 3.15 -8.53 27.36
N LYS A 18 3.56 -9.33 28.36
CA LYS A 18 4.94 -9.83 28.48
C LYS A 18 5.38 -10.66 27.26
N LYS A 19 4.46 -11.40 26.63
CA LYS A 19 4.73 -12.20 25.42
C LYS A 19 4.97 -11.34 24.16
N LEU A 20 4.60 -10.06 24.18
CA LEU A 20 4.80 -9.13 23.06
C LEU A 20 6.12 -8.35 23.11
N LYS A 21 7.01 -8.64 24.08
CA LYS A 21 8.28 -7.92 24.28
C LYS A 21 9.22 -7.91 23.07
N ASN A 22 9.07 -8.86 22.14
CA ASN A 22 9.88 -8.97 20.93
C ASN A 22 9.32 -8.12 19.78
N PHE A 23 8.18 -7.45 19.97
CA PHE A 23 7.55 -6.60 18.97
C PHE A 23 7.80 -5.13 19.32
N TYR A 24 8.19 -4.37 18.30
CA TYR A 24 8.21 -2.91 18.35
C TYR A 24 7.13 -2.39 17.39
N GLY A 25 6.34 -1.43 17.87
CA GLY A 25 5.26 -0.81 17.09
C GLY A 25 5.48 0.68 16.96
N GLY A 26 5.25 1.23 15.77
CA GLY A 26 5.36 2.65 15.50
C GLY A 26 4.22 3.15 14.62
N PHE A 27 4.04 4.47 14.60
CA PHE A 27 3.06 5.17 13.77
C PHE A 27 3.77 6.25 12.95
N VAL A 28 3.29 6.48 11.73
CA VAL A 28 3.89 7.39 10.76
C VAL A 28 2.77 8.19 10.09
N PRO A 29 2.74 9.53 10.26
CA PRO A 29 1.83 10.38 9.53
C PRO A 29 2.12 10.37 8.02
N GLN A 30 1.13 10.75 7.22
CA GLN A 30 1.25 10.77 5.77
C GLN A 30 2.42 11.62 5.27
N GLU A 31 2.65 12.81 5.86
CA GLU A 31 3.77 13.68 5.47
C GLU A 31 5.13 13.05 5.72
N GLU A 32 5.29 12.31 6.83
CA GLU A 32 6.54 11.61 7.13
C GLU A 32 6.77 10.44 6.16
N SER A 33 5.70 9.72 5.78
CA SER A 33 5.76 8.69 4.72
C SER A 33 6.21 9.30 3.38
N ARG A 34 5.65 10.44 2.98
CA ARG A 34 6.04 11.18 1.76
C ARG A 34 7.51 11.58 1.77
N GLN A 35 7.99 12.11 2.90
CA GLN A 35 9.40 12.47 3.08
C GLN A 35 10.32 11.25 2.94
N CYS A 36 9.91 10.09 3.45
CA CYS A 36 10.68 8.85 3.32
C CYS A 36 10.77 8.35 1.87
N ILE A 37 9.68 8.44 1.10
CA ILE A 37 9.69 8.11 -0.34
C ILE A 37 10.72 8.99 -1.05
N LYS A 38 10.67 10.31 -0.81
CA LYS A 38 11.61 11.27 -1.40
C LYS A 38 13.05 11.00 -1.00
N GLU A 39 13.30 10.81 0.30
CA GLU A 39 14.63 10.54 0.85
C GLU A 39 15.28 9.30 0.20
N ILE A 40 14.53 8.19 0.13
CA ILE A 40 15.04 6.96 -0.47
C ILE A 40 15.33 7.16 -1.95
N PHE A 41 14.41 7.79 -2.69
CA PHE A 41 14.62 8.05 -4.11
C PHE A 41 15.82 8.97 -4.37
N GLU A 42 16.01 10.02 -3.57
CA GLU A 42 17.16 10.91 -3.72
C GLU A 42 18.49 10.19 -3.46
N LYS A 43 18.52 9.31 -2.45
CA LYS A 43 19.73 8.57 -2.03
C LYS A 43 20.10 7.41 -2.94
N SER A 44 19.13 6.69 -3.49
CA SER A 44 19.39 5.42 -4.19
C SER A 44 18.77 5.33 -5.58
N LYS A 45 17.98 6.32 -6.00
CA LYS A 45 17.15 6.27 -7.22
C LYS A 45 16.13 5.13 -7.23
N TYR A 46 15.92 4.48 -6.10
CA TYR A 46 14.91 3.44 -5.93
C TYR A 46 13.58 4.05 -5.50
N LEU A 47 12.49 3.61 -6.12
CA LEU A 47 11.14 4.02 -5.73
C LEU A 47 10.52 3.00 -4.78
N ILE A 48 9.94 3.51 -3.70
CA ILE A 48 9.17 2.71 -2.74
C ILE A 48 7.73 3.17 -2.72
N ASP A 49 6.83 2.23 -2.45
CA ASP A 49 5.42 2.53 -2.24
C ASP A 49 5.17 3.10 -0.82
N PRO A 50 3.99 3.71 -0.56
CA PRO A 50 3.69 4.30 0.73
C PRO A 50 3.76 3.33 1.92
N HIS A 51 3.46 2.05 1.74
CA HIS A 51 3.49 1.04 2.81
C HIS A 51 4.92 0.71 3.19
N THR A 52 5.81 0.53 2.20
CA THR A 52 7.24 0.36 2.44
C THR A 52 7.85 1.60 3.11
N ALA A 53 7.41 2.80 2.73
CA ALA A 53 7.86 4.04 3.35
C ALA A 53 7.48 4.15 4.84
N VAL A 54 6.29 3.68 5.22
CA VAL A 54 5.90 3.57 6.64
C VAL A 54 6.83 2.64 7.40
N ALA A 55 7.14 1.46 6.85
CA ALA A 55 8.07 0.53 7.49
C ALA A 55 9.47 1.12 7.65
N TYR A 56 9.99 1.81 6.63
CA TYR A 56 11.27 2.51 6.69
C TYR A 56 11.29 3.63 7.73
N ALA A 57 10.23 4.44 7.81
CA ALA A 57 10.09 5.49 8.82
C ALA A 57 10.07 4.91 10.24
N VAL A 58 9.28 3.87 10.49
CA VAL A 58 9.25 3.18 11.79
C VAL A 58 10.61 2.58 12.13
N TYR A 59 11.30 1.98 11.15
CA TYR A 59 12.66 1.46 11.36
C TYR A 59 13.66 2.57 11.76
N LYS A 60 13.60 3.75 11.13
CA LYS A 60 14.44 4.88 11.54
C LYS A 60 14.17 5.33 12.97
N LYS A 61 12.90 5.37 13.39
CA LYS A 61 12.52 5.68 14.78
C LYS A 61 13.05 4.62 15.75
N TYR A 62 12.90 3.35 15.39
CA TYR A 62 13.41 2.22 16.15
C TYR A 62 14.92 2.31 16.40
N ILE A 63 15.74 2.53 15.36
CA ILE A 63 17.20 2.70 15.54
C ILE A 63 17.48 3.88 16.46
N LYS A 64 16.82 5.02 16.24
CA LYS A 64 17.04 6.24 17.03
C LYS A 64 16.72 6.04 18.52
N GLU A 65 15.66 5.30 18.82
CA GLU A 65 15.21 5.06 20.20
C GLU A 65 15.96 3.94 20.91
N THR A 66 16.40 2.91 20.18
CA THR A 66 16.97 1.69 20.79
C THR A 66 18.49 1.58 20.62
N GLY A 67 19.07 2.25 19.61
CA GLY A 67 20.45 2.06 19.20
C GLY A 67 20.74 0.69 18.59
N ASP A 68 19.72 -0.14 18.30
CA ASP A 68 19.92 -1.44 17.70
C ASP A 68 20.31 -1.31 16.22
N MET A 69 21.52 -1.76 15.90
CA MET A 69 22.12 -1.73 14.57
C MET A 69 22.08 -3.10 13.86
N THR A 70 21.27 -4.04 14.36
CA THR A 70 21.10 -5.37 13.75
C THR A 70 20.65 -5.26 12.30
N LYS A 71 21.23 -6.10 11.43
CA LYS A 71 20.85 -6.17 10.01
C LYS A 71 19.34 -6.40 9.90
N THR A 72 18.67 -5.48 9.20
CA THR A 72 17.22 -5.44 9.12
C THR A 72 16.76 -5.63 7.69
N ILE A 73 15.67 -6.38 7.52
CA ILE A 73 14.99 -6.57 6.24
C ILE A 73 13.64 -5.86 6.32
N ILE A 74 13.39 -4.94 5.39
CA ILE A 74 12.07 -4.33 5.20
C ILE A 74 11.33 -5.09 4.11
N VAL A 75 10.16 -5.61 4.45
CA VAL A 75 9.30 -6.30 3.48
C VAL A 75 8.53 -5.25 2.67
N ALA A 76 8.88 -5.11 1.40
CA ALA A 76 8.14 -4.25 0.47
C ALA A 76 6.86 -4.96 0.02
N THR A 77 5.70 -4.48 0.47
CA THR A 77 4.42 -5.20 0.33
C THR A 77 3.65 -4.87 -0.94
N ALA A 78 4.04 -3.81 -1.66
CA ALA A 78 3.44 -3.45 -2.94
C ALA A 78 4.46 -2.84 -3.91
N SER A 79 4.14 -2.93 -5.21
CA SER A 79 4.87 -2.18 -6.23
C SER A 79 4.54 -0.68 -6.14
N PRO A 80 5.51 0.23 -6.32
CA PRO A 80 5.24 1.67 -6.38
C PRO A 80 4.28 2.04 -7.52
N PHE A 81 4.24 1.25 -8.61
CA PHE A 81 3.33 1.45 -9.73
C PHE A 81 1.84 1.27 -9.36
N LYS A 82 1.52 0.68 -8.20
CA LYS A 82 0.14 0.61 -7.70
C LYS A 82 -0.34 1.92 -7.07
N PHE A 83 0.56 2.85 -6.76
CA PHE A 83 0.29 4.09 -6.02
C PHE A 83 0.92 5.31 -6.69
N THR A 84 0.71 5.45 -8.01
CA THR A 84 1.52 6.37 -8.82
C THR A 84 1.46 7.82 -8.36
N LYS A 85 0.26 8.34 -8.05
CA LYS A 85 0.09 9.68 -7.49
C LYS A 85 0.85 9.87 -6.18
N SER A 86 0.60 9.00 -5.20
CA SER A 86 1.24 9.10 -3.88
C SER A 86 2.76 9.07 -3.97
N VAL A 87 3.32 8.20 -4.81
CA VAL A 87 4.77 8.09 -5.01
C VAL A 87 5.31 9.34 -5.71
N MET A 88 4.76 9.70 -6.87
CA MET A 88 5.30 10.77 -7.71
C MET A 88 5.13 12.16 -7.08
N GLU A 89 4.00 12.43 -6.43
CA GLU A 89 3.80 13.70 -5.69
C GLU A 89 4.75 13.85 -4.50
N SER A 90 5.19 12.74 -3.90
CA SER A 90 6.19 12.75 -2.84
C SER A 90 7.56 13.16 -3.36
N ILE A 91 7.89 12.79 -4.61
CA ILE A 91 9.14 13.20 -5.25
C ILE A 91 9.10 14.69 -5.62
N ASP A 92 8.05 15.10 -6.33
CA ASP A 92 7.87 16.47 -6.79
C ASP A 92 6.39 16.80 -7.00
N SER A 93 5.94 17.92 -6.42
CA SER A 93 4.54 18.37 -6.50
C SER A 93 4.07 18.65 -7.92
N ARG A 94 4.99 18.89 -8.87
CA ARG A 94 4.66 19.08 -10.30
C ARG A 94 3.96 17.88 -10.92
N TYR A 95 4.08 16.69 -10.32
CA TYR A 95 3.46 15.47 -10.84
C TYR A 95 1.96 15.37 -10.54
N LYS A 96 1.44 16.17 -9.60
CA LYS A 96 0.02 16.19 -9.21
C LYS A 96 -0.96 16.44 -10.37
N LYS A 97 -0.50 17.08 -11.43
CA LYS A 97 -1.31 17.43 -12.61
C LYS A 97 -1.52 16.28 -13.60
N PHE A 98 -0.85 15.15 -13.43
CA PHE A 98 -0.96 14.00 -14.35
C PHE A 98 -1.92 12.95 -13.77
N ASP A 99 -2.65 12.27 -14.67
CA ASP A 99 -3.41 11.07 -14.31
C ASP A 99 -2.50 9.87 -14.05
N ASP A 100 -3.09 8.77 -13.54
CA ASP A 100 -2.32 7.58 -13.17
C ASP A 100 -1.60 6.94 -14.38
N PHE A 101 -2.18 6.96 -15.59
CA PHE A 101 -1.55 6.37 -16.78
C PHE A 101 -0.31 7.15 -17.22
N LYS A 102 -0.39 8.49 -17.25
CA LYS A 102 0.78 9.33 -17.50
C LYS A 102 1.81 9.27 -16.39
N LEU A 103 1.40 9.03 -15.15
CA LEU A 103 2.35 8.83 -14.06
C LEU A 103 3.08 7.49 -14.16
N ILE A 104 2.47 6.42 -14.70
CA ILE A 104 3.16 5.15 -14.96
C ILE A 104 4.35 5.37 -15.91
N GLU A 105 4.15 6.06 -17.04
CA GLU A 105 5.21 6.38 -18.00
C GLU A 105 6.32 7.21 -17.32
N LYS A 106 5.95 8.30 -16.64
CA LYS A 106 6.91 9.18 -15.95
C LYS A 106 7.68 8.48 -14.85
N MET A 107 7.04 7.56 -14.14
CA MET A 107 7.68 6.78 -13.09
C MET A 107 8.72 5.81 -13.68
N SER A 108 8.39 5.16 -14.80
CA SER A 108 9.33 4.32 -15.56
C SER A 108 10.55 5.13 -16.01
N ASP A 109 10.32 6.31 -16.62
CA ASP A 109 11.40 7.20 -17.06
C ASP A 109 12.25 7.69 -15.88
N LEU A 110 11.62 8.04 -14.77
CA LEU A 110 12.31 8.59 -13.60
C LEU A 110 13.17 7.54 -12.88
N SER A 111 12.67 6.30 -12.77
CA SER A 111 13.34 5.21 -12.05
C SER A 111 14.19 4.30 -12.93
N GLN A 112 14.09 4.43 -14.25
CA GLN A 112 14.71 3.52 -15.22
C GLN A 112 14.26 2.05 -15.03
N ILE A 113 13.09 1.84 -14.43
CA ILE A 113 12.49 0.52 -14.24
C ILE A 113 11.39 0.34 -15.29
N PRO A 114 11.40 -0.75 -16.07
CA PRO A 114 10.38 -0.96 -17.08
C PRO A 114 8.99 -1.10 -16.46
N ILE A 115 7.99 -0.55 -17.15
CA ILE A 115 6.58 -0.71 -16.76
C ILE A 115 6.25 -2.22 -16.67
N PRO A 116 5.72 -2.70 -15.53
CA PRO A 116 5.32 -4.09 -15.36
C PRO A 116 4.35 -4.55 -16.44
N SER A 117 4.55 -5.77 -16.97
CA SER A 117 3.76 -6.31 -18.09
C SER A 117 2.25 -6.31 -17.81
N GLY A 118 1.84 -6.60 -16.58
CA GLY A 118 0.44 -6.65 -16.19
C GLY A 118 -0.30 -5.30 -16.20
N ILE A 119 0.41 -4.17 -16.27
CA ILE A 119 -0.21 -2.83 -16.30
C ILE A 119 0.15 -2.02 -17.55
N ARG A 120 1.08 -2.49 -18.38
CA ARG A 120 1.61 -1.73 -19.53
C ARG A 120 0.53 -1.23 -20.50
N ASP A 121 -0.43 -2.09 -20.80
CA ASP A 121 -1.51 -1.79 -21.76
C ASP A 121 -2.89 -1.75 -21.10
N ILE A 122 -2.95 -1.66 -19.76
CA ILE A 122 -4.21 -1.78 -19.00
C ILE A 122 -5.22 -0.70 -19.39
N GLU A 123 -4.76 0.49 -19.80
CA GLU A 123 -5.60 1.59 -20.30
C GLU A 123 -6.36 1.20 -21.57
N LYS A 124 -5.77 0.35 -22.42
CA LYS A 124 -6.35 -0.08 -23.70
C LYS A 124 -7.24 -1.32 -23.56
N MET A 125 -7.20 -1.99 -22.39
CA MET A 125 -7.93 -3.24 -22.20
C MET A 125 -9.43 -3.00 -22.03
N PRO A 126 -10.29 -3.80 -22.66
CA PRO A 126 -11.73 -3.66 -22.49
C PRO A 126 -12.16 -4.04 -21.07
N ILE A 127 -13.06 -3.24 -20.49
CA ILE A 127 -13.71 -3.57 -19.22
C ILE A 127 -14.59 -4.80 -19.42
N ARG A 128 -14.21 -5.93 -18.80
CA ARG A 128 -14.94 -7.20 -18.88
C ARG A 128 -16.19 -7.25 -18.00
N HIS A 129 -16.13 -6.63 -16.83
CA HIS A 129 -17.20 -6.65 -15.84
C HIS A 129 -17.90 -5.29 -15.81
N LYS A 130 -19.11 -5.23 -16.36
CA LYS A 130 -19.92 -4.00 -16.46
C LYS A 130 -21.17 -4.03 -15.57
N MET A 131 -21.40 -5.12 -14.85
CA MET A 131 -22.53 -5.26 -13.94
C MET A 131 -22.36 -4.31 -12.76
N VAL A 132 -23.39 -3.51 -12.51
CA VAL A 132 -23.53 -2.63 -11.35
C VAL A 132 -24.84 -3.02 -10.67
N CYS A 133 -24.84 -3.11 -9.34
CA CYS A 133 -26.04 -3.40 -8.57
C CYS A 133 -25.99 -2.68 -7.22
N GLU A 134 -27.16 -2.45 -6.66
CA GLU A 134 -27.27 -1.92 -5.30
C GLU A 134 -26.92 -3.00 -4.27
N LYS A 135 -26.66 -2.56 -3.04
CA LYS A 135 -26.27 -3.46 -1.93
C LYS A 135 -27.32 -4.55 -1.68
N GLU A 136 -28.60 -4.19 -1.77
CA GLU A 136 -29.75 -5.06 -1.55
C GLU A 136 -29.88 -6.13 -2.64
N GLU A 137 -29.38 -5.85 -3.84
CA GLU A 137 -29.46 -6.73 -5.01
C GLU A 137 -28.31 -7.74 -5.09
N MET A 138 -27.28 -7.58 -4.26
CA MET A 138 -26.04 -8.37 -4.35
C MET A 138 -26.28 -9.88 -4.31
N ARG A 139 -27.22 -10.36 -3.47
CA ARG A 139 -27.56 -11.80 -3.40
C ARG A 139 -28.13 -12.30 -4.73
N THR A 140 -29.06 -11.55 -5.30
CA THR A 140 -29.70 -11.89 -6.57
C THR A 140 -28.68 -11.88 -7.71
N LYS A 141 -27.82 -10.85 -7.77
CA LYS A 141 -26.77 -10.76 -8.81
C LYS A 141 -25.71 -11.85 -8.71
N ILE A 142 -25.31 -12.22 -7.51
CA ILE A 142 -24.40 -13.37 -7.33
C ILE A 142 -25.09 -14.66 -7.78
N ALA A 143 -26.38 -14.86 -7.45
CA ALA A 143 -27.11 -16.02 -7.91
C ALA A 143 -27.18 -16.10 -9.44
N GLU A 144 -27.52 -14.99 -10.12
CA GLU A 144 -27.52 -14.87 -11.59
C GLU A 144 -26.15 -15.25 -12.17
N ILE A 145 -25.05 -14.67 -11.67
CA ILE A 145 -23.68 -14.98 -12.14
C ILE A 145 -23.32 -16.46 -11.99
N LEU A 146 -23.79 -17.11 -10.93
CA LEU A 146 -23.49 -18.52 -10.65
C LEU A 146 -24.36 -19.47 -11.48
N THR A 147 -25.61 -19.08 -11.80
CA THR A 147 -26.53 -19.89 -12.62
C THR A 147 -26.25 -19.76 -14.11
N ASP A 148 -25.81 -18.60 -14.58
CA ASP A 148 -25.52 -18.33 -16.00
C ASP A 148 -24.25 -19.05 -16.51
N ARG A 149 -23.45 -19.65 -15.62
CA ARG A 149 -22.24 -20.41 -15.99
C ARG A 149 -22.51 -21.81 -16.54
N LYS A 150 -23.77 -22.21 -16.78
CA LYS A 150 -24.11 -23.55 -17.28
C LYS A 150 -24.10 -23.72 -18.81
N GLU A 151 -23.82 -22.69 -19.60
CA GLU A 151 -23.90 -22.78 -21.08
C GLU A 151 -22.68 -22.25 -21.86
N ASN A 152 -21.47 -22.31 -21.29
CA ASN A 152 -20.23 -22.16 -22.10
C ASN A 152 -19.20 -23.25 -21.76
#